data_AF-A0A524KFU2-F1
#
_entry.id   AF-A0A524KFU2-F1
#
_cell.length_a   1.000
_cell.length_b   1.000
_cell.length_c   1.000
_cell.angle_alpha   90.00
_cell.angle_beta   90.00
_cell.angle_gamma   90.00
#
_symmetry.space_group_name_H-M   'P 1'
#
loop_
_entity.id
_entity.type
_entity.pdbx_description
1 polymer ?
#
loop_
_entity_poly.entity_id
_entity_poly.type
_entity_poly.pdbx_seq_one_letter_code
_entity_poly.pdbx_strand_id
1 'polypeptide(L)'
;MRTAKRLQHSGASEAQKQAALRYILDAWEEALHDGIEPEMLANAALFAALADLIDVYGEEAVGKMTGGLSRRIQHGEFTLRRTAQ
;
A
#
# COMPACT_ATOMS: atom_id res chain seq x y z
N MET A 1 23.17 16.73 23.66
CA MET A 1 21.84 16.99 23.04
C MET A 1 21.58 16.29 21.69
N ARG A 2 22.49 15.44 21.15
CA ARG A 2 22.30 14.79 19.83
C ARG A 2 21.60 13.42 19.88
N THR A 3 21.40 12.84 21.07
CA THR A 3 20.87 11.47 21.24
C THR A 3 19.34 11.40 21.31
N ALA A 4 18.66 12.48 21.72
CA ALA A 4 17.19 12.51 21.84
C ALA A 4 16.45 12.65 20.50
N LYS A 5 17.11 13.19 19.46
CA LYS A 5 16.49 13.46 18.14
C LYS A 5 16.33 12.19 17.28
N ARG A 6 17.11 11.14 17.53
CA ARG A 6 17.10 9.90 16.72
C ARG A 6 15.97 8.93 17.11
N LEU A 7 15.49 8.98 18.36
CA LEU A 7 14.34 8.18 18.83
C LEU A 7 12.98 8.72 18.35
N GLN A 8 12.87 10.03 18.09
CA GLN A 8 11.62 10.65 17.65
C GLN A 8 11.28 10.37 16.17
N HIS A 9 12.27 10.11 15.31
CA HIS A 9 12.05 9.85 13.88
C HIS A 9 11.45 8.46 13.59
N SER A 10 11.74 7.46 14.43
CA SER A 10 11.23 6.08 14.24
C SER A 10 9.74 5.96 14.58
N GLY A 11 9.31 6.57 15.68
CA GLY A 11 7.89 6.57 16.10
C GLY A 11 6.99 7.44 15.22
N ALA A 12 7.51 8.56 14.71
CA ALA A 12 6.77 9.42 13.78
C ALA A 12 6.51 8.72 12.44
N SER A 13 7.48 7.95 11.91
CA SER A 13 7.31 7.20 10.67
C SER A 13 6.26 6.10 10.79
N GLU A 14 6.26 5.36 11.90
CA GLU A 14 5.29 4.27 12.11
C GLU A 14 3.88 4.81 12.31
N ALA A 15 3.73 5.89 13.09
CA ALA A 15 2.45 6.59 13.22
C ALA A 15 1.95 7.15 11.88
N GLN A 16 2.83 7.69 11.04
CA GLN A 16 2.47 8.16 9.70
C GLN A 16 2.02 7.03 8.78
N LYS A 17 2.70 5.87 8.81
CA LYS A 17 2.29 4.69 8.03
C LYS A 17 0.91 4.19 8.47
N GLN A 18 0.67 4.11 9.79
CA GLN A 18 -0.62 3.70 10.33
C GLN A 18 -1.73 4.69 9.97
N ALA A 19 -1.45 5.99 10.03
CA ALA A 19 -2.40 7.03 9.62
C ALA A 19 -2.72 6.93 8.12
N ALA A 20 -1.72 6.75 7.26
CA ALA A 20 -1.92 6.58 5.82
C ALA A 20 -2.80 5.34 5.52
N LEU A 21 -2.53 4.21 6.19
CA LEU A 21 -3.35 3.01 6.05
C LEU A 21 -4.79 3.25 6.49
N ARG A 22 -5.00 3.96 7.61
CA ARG A 22 -6.34 4.31 8.08
C ARG A 22 -7.10 5.13 7.04
N TYR A 23 -6.49 6.18 6.46
CA TYR A 23 -7.13 6.98 5.42
C TYR A 23 -7.58 6.14 4.21
N ILE A 24 -6.75 5.18 3.78
CA ILE A 24 -7.11 4.29 2.68
C ILE A 24 -8.26 3.36 3.06
N LEU A 25 -8.27 2.81 4.28
CA LEU A 25 -9.35 1.93 4.75
C LEU A 25 -10.68 2.69 4.90
N ASP A 26 -10.65 3.90 5.44
CA ASP A 26 -11.84 4.72 5.62
C ASP A 26 -12.44 5.10 4.25
N ALA A 27 -11.60 5.51 3.29
CA ALA A 27 -12.03 5.76 1.90
C ALA A 27 -12.56 4.48 1.22
N TRP A 28 -12.04 3.32 1.61
CA TRP A 28 -12.52 2.04 1.10
C TRP A 28 -13.94 1.73 1.59
N GLU A 29 -14.19 1.94 2.89
CA GLU A 29 -15.51 1.75 3.50
C GLU A 29 -16.56 2.69 2.89
N GLU A 30 -16.20 3.96 2.65
CA GLU A 30 -17.05 4.95 2.00
C GLU A 30 -17.41 4.55 0.56
N ALA A 31 -16.43 4.14 -0.23
CA ALA A 31 -16.67 3.68 -1.60
C ALA A 31 -17.62 2.46 -1.67
N LEU A 32 -17.49 1.52 -0.73
CA LEU A 32 -18.41 0.38 -0.64
C LEU A 32 -19.82 0.83 -0.23
N HIS A 33 -19.94 1.82 0.66
CA HIS A 33 -21.23 2.40 1.04
C HIS A 33 -21.94 3.05 -0.15
N ASP A 34 -21.19 3.69 -1.04
CA ASP A 34 -21.69 4.30 -2.27
C ASP A 34 -22.03 3.28 -3.38
N GLY A 35 -21.82 1.98 -3.12
CA GLY A 35 -22.12 0.90 -4.05
C GLY A 35 -21.05 0.65 -5.12
N ILE A 36 -19.82 1.12 -4.90
CA ILE A 36 -18.69 0.81 -5.78
C ILE A 36 -18.27 -0.65 -5.54
N GLU A 37 -18.16 -1.42 -6.62
CA GLU A 37 -17.71 -2.81 -6.55
C GLU A 37 -16.26 -2.90 -6.01
N PRO A 38 -15.99 -3.82 -5.06
CA PRO A 38 -14.65 -3.95 -4.45
C PRO A 38 -13.53 -4.18 -5.47
N GLU A 39 -13.80 -4.93 -6.54
CA GLU A 39 -12.84 -5.18 -7.62
C GLU A 39 -12.49 -3.90 -8.39
N MET A 40 -13.49 -3.06 -8.68
CA MET A 40 -13.29 -1.79 -9.37
C MET A 40 -12.43 -0.85 -8.51
N LEU A 41 -12.75 -0.77 -7.22
CA LEU A 41 -12.00 0.04 -6.27
C LEU A 41 -10.55 -0.44 -6.12
N ALA A 42 -10.32 -1.75 -6.08
CA ALA A 42 -8.97 -2.31 -6.01
C ALA A 42 -8.13 -1.97 -7.25
N ASN A 43 -8.72 -2.06 -8.45
CA ASN A 43 -8.05 -1.68 -9.70
C ASN A 43 -7.72 -0.18 -9.73
N ALA A 44 -8.66 0.67 -9.30
CA ALA A 44 -8.44 2.11 -9.21
C ALA A 44 -7.32 2.46 -8.21
N ALA A 45 -7.31 1.82 -7.03
CA ALA A 45 -6.27 2.03 -6.02
C ALA A 45 -4.89 1.59 -6.52
N LEU A 46 -4.80 0.46 -7.23
CA LEU A 46 -3.54 0.01 -7.84
C LEU A 46 -3.03 1.01 -8.88
N PHE A 47 -3.92 1.53 -9.74
CA PHE A 47 -3.56 2.55 -10.71
C PHE A 47 -3.04 3.82 -10.04
N ALA A 48 -3.78 4.37 -9.07
CA ALA A 48 -3.39 5.59 -8.35
C ALA A 48 -2.04 5.42 -7.65
N ALA A 49 -1.84 4.29 -6.95
CA ALA A 49 -0.59 4.00 -6.26
C ALA A 49 0.60 3.90 -7.23
N LEU A 50 0.43 3.24 -8.38
CA LEU A 50 1.50 3.12 -9.37
C LEU A 50 1.78 4.46 -10.06
N ALA A 51 0.76 5.25 -10.38
CA ALA A 51 0.92 6.56 -10.99
C ALA A 51 1.72 7.51 -10.08
N ASP A 52 1.37 7.60 -8.80
CA ASP A 52 2.11 8.42 -7.82
C ASP A 52 3.57 7.94 -7.66
N LEU A 53 3.79 6.63 -7.59
CA LEU A 53 5.15 6.08 -7.48
C LEU A 53 5.97 6.36 -8.73
N ILE A 54 5.36 6.33 -9.92
CA ILE A 54 6.04 6.65 -11.19
C ILE A 54 6.36 8.15 -11.26
N ASP A 55 5.47 9.03 -10.81
CA ASP A 55 5.73 10.46 -10.75
C ASP A 55 6.94 10.79 -9.85
N VAL A 56 7.04 10.10 -8.70
CA VAL A 56 8.11 10.32 -7.73
C VAL A 56 9.44 9.66 -8.13
N TYR A 57 9.41 8.43 -8.67
CA TYR A 57 10.60 7.60 -8.85
C TYR A 57 10.95 7.26 -10.31
N GLY A 58 10.05 7.52 -11.25
CA GLY A 58 10.18 7.17 -12.66
C GLY A 58 9.83 5.72 -12.98
N GLU A 59 9.46 5.48 -14.25
CA GLU A 59 8.96 4.20 -14.75
C GLU A 59 9.95 3.04 -14.54
N GLU A 60 11.25 3.26 -14.78
CA GLU A 60 12.26 2.20 -14.65
C GLU A 60 12.40 1.71 -13.20
N ALA A 61 12.41 2.63 -12.24
CA ALA A 61 12.54 2.31 -10.83
C ALA A 61 11.31 1.56 -10.31
N VAL A 62 10.12 2.02 -10.69
CA VAL A 62 8.86 1.37 -10.32
C VAL A 62 8.72 0.01 -10.99
N GLY A 63 9.12 -0.12 -12.26
CA GLY A 63 9.14 -1.41 -12.97
C GLY A 63 10.04 -2.44 -12.28
N LYS A 64 11.22 -2.04 -11.79
CA LYS A 64 12.09 -2.92 -10.99
C LYS A 64 11.45 -3.28 -9.65
N MET A 65 10.84 -2.32 -8.97
CA MET A 65 10.15 -2.53 -7.69
C MET A 65 8.99 -3.53 -7.82
N THR A 66 8.21 -3.43 -8.90
CA THR A 66 7.04 -4.30 -9.12
C THR A 66 7.35 -5.65 -9.77
N GLY A 67 8.54 -5.81 -10.37
CA GLY A 67 8.93 -7.05 -11.07
C GLY A 67 8.85 -8.33 -10.22
N GLY A 68 8.91 -8.22 -8.88
CA GLY A 68 8.75 -9.36 -7.97
C GLY A 68 7.30 -9.73 -7.62
N LEU A 69 6.32 -8.88 -7.94
CA LEU A 69 4.94 -9.03 -7.44
C LEU A 69 4.27 -10.32 -7.89
N SER A 70 4.43 -10.71 -9.15
CA SER A 70 3.85 -11.97 -9.66
C SER A 70 4.33 -13.19 -8.85
N ARG A 71 5.62 -13.24 -8.50
CA ARG A 71 6.17 -14.32 -7.67
C ARG A 71 5.54 -14.30 -6.27
N ARG A 72 5.45 -13.13 -5.65
CA ARG A 72 4.87 -12.95 -4.30
C ARG A 72 3.39 -13.36 -4.25
N ILE A 73 2.63 -13.02 -5.30
CA ILE A 73 1.23 -13.47 -5.49
C ILE A 73 1.16 -14.99 -5.55
N GLN A 74 1.98 -15.62 -6.40
CA GLN A 74 2.02 -17.09 -6.53
C GLN A 74 2.42 -17.80 -5.24
N HIS A 75 3.26 -17.16 -4.42
CA HIS A 75 3.65 -17.68 -3.10
C HIS A 75 2.56 -17.47 -2.03
N GLY A 76 1.50 -16.72 -2.35
CA GLY A 76 0.37 -16.46 -1.47
C GLY A 76 0.62 -15.33 -0.46
N GLU A 77 1.60 -14.45 -0.68
CA GLU A 77 1.92 -13.35 0.26
C GLU A 77 0.76 -12.37 0.47
N PHE A 78 -0.17 -12.29 -0.49
CA PHE A 78 -1.35 -11.42 -0.43
C PHE A 78 -2.64 -12.20 -0.12
N THR A 79 -2.55 -13.51 0.10
CA THR A 79 -3.69 -14.35 0.42
C THR A 79 -3.89 -14.38 1.93
N LEU A 80 -4.80 -13.54 2.44
CA LEU A 80 -5.09 -13.42 3.88
C LEU A 80 -5.70 -14.70 4.49
N ARG A 81 -6.34 -15.54 3.67
CA ARG A 81 -6.88 -16.85 4.08
C ARG A 81 -6.27 -17.94 3.21
N ARG A 82 -5.09 -18.44 3.58
CA ARG A 82 -4.55 -19.67 2.97
C ARG A 82 -5.39 -20.83 3.50
N THR A 83 -6.38 -21.30 2.73
CA THR A 83 -7.00 -22.60 2.99
C THR A 83 -5.88 -23.63 2.87
N ALA A 84 -5.62 -24.39 3.92
CA ALA A 84 -4.73 -25.55 3.81
C ALA A 84 -5.34 -26.48 2.75
N GLN A 85 -4.71 -26.55 1.59
CA GLN A 85 -4.96 -27.61 0.62
C GLN A 85 -3.96 -28.73 0.86
#